data_AF-A0A7K1LT64-F1
#
_entry.id   AF-A0A7K1LT64-F1
#
_cell.length_a   1.000
_cell.length_b   1.000
_cell.length_c   1.000
_cell.angle_alpha   90.00
_cell.angle_beta   90.00
_cell.angle_gamma   90.00
#
_symmetry.space_group_name_H-M   'P 1'
#
loop_
_entity.id
_entity.type
_entity.pdbx_description
1 polymer ?
#
loop_
_entity_poly.entity_id
_entity_poly.type
_entity_poly.pdbx_seq_one_letter_code
_entity_poly.pdbx_strand_id
1 'polypeptide(L)'
;DAARVDFSLRRLVHYTGSDWRHVQPWILLTNYHRYVDQFIRLGLTRLREDPRFVRMVLPGNVIIERGMDEGEANAIVAGVVWHRYQMPAYHLIAADGDGITLVNIGVGPSNAKNITDHLAVLRPHCWLMIGHCGGLRQSQTIGDYVLAHAYM
;
A
#
# COMPACT_ATOMS: atom_id res chain seq x y z
N ASP A 1 19.12 -1.69 -16.40
CA ASP A 1 18.91 -1.37 -17.83
C ASP A 1 17.41 -1.27 -18.12
N ALA A 2 17.04 -0.88 -19.34
CA ALA A 2 15.63 -0.74 -19.73
C ALA A 2 14.83 -2.05 -19.62
N ALA A 3 15.44 -3.19 -19.99
CA ALA A 3 14.78 -4.50 -19.94
C ALA A 3 14.40 -4.90 -18.50
N ARG A 4 15.26 -4.62 -17.52
CA ARG A 4 14.96 -4.87 -16.10
C ARG A 4 13.82 -4.00 -15.60
N VAL A 5 13.76 -2.73 -16.00
CA VAL A 5 12.68 -1.82 -15.60
C VAL A 5 11.35 -2.33 -16.17
N ASP A 6 11.28 -2.58 -17.47
CA ASP A 6 10.04 -3.04 -18.12
C ASP A 6 9.53 -4.35 -17.54
N PHE A 7 10.43 -5.29 -17.23
CA PHE A 7 10.09 -6.53 -16.55
C PHE A 7 9.44 -6.27 -15.18
N SER A 8 10.07 -5.43 -14.36
CA SER A 8 9.57 -5.10 -13.03
C SER A 8 8.24 -4.36 -13.08
N LEU A 9 8.04 -3.41 -14.03
CA LEU A 9 6.79 -2.68 -14.16
C LEU A 9 5.61 -3.61 -14.48
N ARG A 10 5.81 -4.58 -15.39
CA ARG A 10 4.78 -5.60 -15.69
C ARG A 10 4.47 -6.48 -14.49
N ARG A 11 5.50 -6.86 -13.72
CA ARG A 11 5.33 -7.66 -12.51
C ARG A 11 4.63 -6.90 -11.39
N LEU A 12 4.91 -5.60 -11.21
CA LEU A 12 4.16 -4.75 -10.29
C LEU A 12 2.68 -4.83 -10.58
N VAL A 13 2.27 -4.51 -11.82
CA VAL A 13 0.85 -4.53 -12.21
C VAL A 13 0.21 -5.90 -11.95
N HIS A 14 0.91 -6.99 -12.28
CA HIS A 14 0.41 -8.34 -12.05
C HIS A 14 0.20 -8.66 -10.56
N TYR A 15 1.16 -8.33 -9.69
CA TYR A 15 1.08 -8.68 -8.27
C TYR A 15 0.19 -7.74 -7.45
N THR A 16 0.14 -6.45 -7.82
CA THR A 16 -0.57 -5.42 -7.05
C THR A 16 -1.98 -5.15 -7.55
N GLY A 17 -2.26 -5.47 -8.80
CA GLY A 17 -3.52 -5.12 -9.45
C GLY A 17 -3.64 -3.64 -9.80
N SER A 18 -2.57 -2.86 -9.71
CA SER A 18 -2.59 -1.41 -9.93
C SER A 18 -1.54 -1.00 -10.95
N ASP A 19 -1.86 -0.02 -11.80
CA ASP A 19 -0.90 0.60 -12.72
C ASP A 19 0.25 1.21 -11.92
N TRP A 20 1.49 0.92 -12.34
CA TRP A 20 2.69 1.36 -11.64
C TRP A 20 2.80 2.90 -11.54
N ARG A 21 2.12 3.65 -12.43
CA ARG A 21 2.08 5.12 -12.39
C ARG A 21 1.31 5.68 -11.21
N HIS A 22 0.52 4.86 -10.51
CA HIS A 22 -0.17 5.29 -9.29
C HIS A 22 0.71 5.15 -8.04
N VAL A 23 1.82 4.41 -8.12
CA VAL A 23 2.73 4.24 -6.98
C VAL A 23 3.30 5.59 -6.56
N GLN A 24 3.17 5.87 -5.27
CA GLN A 24 3.63 7.09 -4.63
C GLN A 24 5.02 6.87 -4.00
N PRO A 25 5.83 7.93 -3.82
CA PRO A 25 7.21 7.79 -3.35
C PRO A 25 7.33 7.32 -1.89
N TRP A 26 6.28 7.49 -1.08
CA TRP A 26 6.22 7.05 0.32
C TRP A 26 5.42 5.76 0.43
N ILE A 27 6.09 4.65 0.72
CA ILE A 27 5.49 3.32 0.69
C ILE A 27 5.35 2.73 2.10
N LEU A 28 4.20 2.16 2.39
CA LEU A 28 3.93 1.34 3.56
C LEU A 28 3.76 -0.11 3.10
N LEU A 29 4.45 -1.03 3.75
CA LEU A 29 4.30 -2.48 3.55
C LEU A 29 3.60 -3.05 4.78
N THR A 30 2.60 -3.89 4.59
CA THR A 30 1.90 -4.56 5.69
C THR A 30 1.73 -6.05 5.46
N ASN A 31 1.69 -6.82 6.55
CA ASN A 31 1.39 -8.26 6.54
C ASN A 31 -0.02 -8.59 7.05
N TYR A 32 -0.85 -7.57 7.32
CA TYR A 32 -2.16 -7.78 7.95
C TYR A 32 -3.26 -6.93 7.32
N HIS A 33 -4.32 -7.61 6.87
CA HIS A 33 -5.38 -6.99 6.09
C HIS A 33 -6.11 -5.87 6.83
N ARG A 34 -6.24 -5.90 8.17
CA ARG A 34 -6.90 -4.80 8.90
C ARG A 34 -6.23 -3.44 8.70
N TYR A 35 -4.93 -3.39 8.39
CA TYR A 35 -4.27 -2.13 8.05
C TYR A 35 -4.76 -1.56 6.73
N VAL A 36 -5.16 -2.41 5.79
CA VAL A 36 -5.77 -1.99 4.52
C VAL A 36 -7.09 -1.29 4.78
N ASP A 37 -7.97 -1.90 5.58
CA ASP A 37 -9.27 -1.30 5.93
C ASP A 37 -9.11 0.08 6.57
N GLN A 38 -8.16 0.20 7.50
CA GLN A 38 -7.86 1.48 8.16
C GLN A 38 -7.23 2.50 7.22
N PHE A 39 -6.37 2.06 6.30
CA PHE A 39 -5.77 2.94 5.30
C PHE A 39 -6.81 3.48 4.32
N ILE A 40 -7.76 2.64 3.87
CA ILE A 40 -8.88 3.09 3.03
C ILE A 40 -9.72 4.11 3.77
N ARG A 41 -10.16 3.78 4.99
CA ARG A 41 -10.95 4.71 5.81
C ARG A 41 -10.25 6.05 6.00
N LEU A 42 -8.97 6.03 6.36
CA LEU A 42 -8.16 7.23 6.52
C LEU A 42 -8.02 7.99 5.19
N GLY A 43 -7.76 7.29 4.09
CA GLY A 43 -7.65 7.87 2.75
C GLY A 43 -8.92 8.61 2.34
N LEU A 44 -10.09 8.01 2.55
CA LEU A 44 -11.38 8.65 2.29
C LEU A 44 -11.59 9.90 3.16
N THR A 45 -11.23 9.83 4.44
CA THR A 45 -11.24 11.02 5.31
C THR A 45 -10.33 12.13 4.77
N ARG A 46 -9.10 11.78 4.35
CA ARG A 46 -8.13 12.75 3.80
C ARG A 46 -8.59 13.37 2.50
N LEU A 47 -9.24 12.61 1.62
CA LEU A 47 -9.83 13.16 0.39
C LEU A 47 -10.90 14.21 0.67
N ARG A 48 -11.59 14.16 1.81
CA ARG A 48 -12.58 15.19 2.19
C ARG A 48 -11.92 16.39 2.87
N GLU A 49 -11.04 16.14 3.82
CA GLU A 49 -10.54 17.16 4.74
C GLU A 49 -9.33 17.92 4.21
N ASP A 50 -8.49 17.30 3.39
CA ASP A 50 -7.19 17.86 3.01
C ASP A 50 -7.10 18.03 1.48
N PRO A 51 -7.14 19.28 0.94
CA PRO A 51 -7.10 19.57 -0.51
C PRO A 51 -5.86 19.03 -1.22
N ARG A 52 -4.82 18.68 -0.47
CA ARG A 52 -3.61 18.06 -1.02
C ARG A 52 -3.89 16.71 -1.68
N PHE A 53 -4.83 15.92 -1.16
CA PHE A 53 -5.16 14.60 -1.69
C PHE A 53 -6.31 14.67 -2.69
N VAL A 54 -6.07 14.10 -3.87
CA VAL A 54 -6.95 14.27 -5.05
C VAL A 54 -7.72 13.02 -5.42
N ARG A 55 -7.16 11.83 -5.17
CA ARG A 55 -7.87 10.55 -5.38
C ARG A 55 -7.26 9.42 -4.59
N MET A 56 -8.04 8.37 -4.40
CA MET A 56 -7.60 7.08 -3.89
C MET A 56 -7.76 6.03 -4.99
N VAL A 57 -6.69 5.27 -5.27
CA VAL A 57 -6.71 4.16 -6.23
C VAL A 57 -6.62 2.85 -5.47
N LEU A 58 -7.57 1.95 -5.73
CA LEU A 58 -7.67 0.62 -5.14
C LEU A 58 -7.27 -0.46 -6.16
N PRO A 59 -6.98 -1.71 -5.73
CA PRO A 59 -6.64 -2.80 -6.63
C PRO A 59 -7.69 -2.99 -7.74
N GLY A 60 -7.21 -3.27 -8.96
CA GLY A 60 -8.02 -3.26 -10.17
C GLY A 60 -8.14 -1.88 -10.82
N ASN A 61 -7.31 -0.90 -10.42
CA ASN A 61 -7.37 0.49 -10.88
C ASN A 61 -8.73 1.16 -10.65
N VAL A 62 -9.39 0.79 -9.55
CA VAL A 62 -10.64 1.41 -9.14
C VAL A 62 -10.31 2.75 -8.49
N ILE A 63 -10.91 3.83 -8.97
CA ILE A 63 -10.58 5.19 -8.54
C ILE A 63 -11.75 5.78 -7.75
N ILE A 64 -11.43 6.38 -6.61
CA ILE A 64 -12.31 7.24 -5.83
C ILE A 64 -11.73 8.64 -5.89
N GLU A 65 -12.41 9.54 -6.60
CA GLU A 65 -11.99 10.95 -6.73
C GLU A 65 -12.41 11.76 -5.49
N ARG A 66 -11.69 12.85 -5.23
CA ARG A 66 -12.10 13.86 -4.26
C ARG A 66 -13.51 14.38 -4.59
N GLY A 67 -14.34 14.53 -3.56
CA GLY A 67 -15.69 15.10 -3.68
C GLY A 67 -16.78 14.08 -4.08
N MET A 68 -16.41 12.82 -4.31
CA MET A 68 -17.37 11.72 -4.43
C MET A 68 -18.17 11.56 -3.12
N ASP A 69 -19.45 11.23 -3.26
CA ASP A 69 -20.33 10.96 -2.11
C ASP A 69 -19.79 9.80 -1.26
N GLU A 70 -20.00 9.88 0.06
CA GLU A 70 -19.50 8.86 0.98
C GLU A 70 -20.18 7.50 0.79
N GLY A 71 -21.48 7.47 0.46
CA GLY A 71 -22.19 6.24 0.16
C GLY A 71 -21.67 5.58 -1.11
N GLU A 72 -21.46 6.37 -2.16
CA GLU A 72 -20.88 5.91 -3.43
C GLU A 72 -19.45 5.37 -3.25
N ALA A 73 -18.59 6.12 -2.56
CA ALA A 73 -17.22 5.71 -2.29
C ALA A 73 -17.16 4.39 -1.51
N ASN A 74 -18.00 4.24 -0.47
CA ASN A 74 -18.05 3.00 0.32
C ASN A 74 -18.58 1.80 -0.49
N ALA A 75 -19.57 2.02 -1.37
CA ALA A 75 -20.06 0.98 -2.27
C ALA A 75 -18.97 0.52 -3.25
N ILE A 76 -18.17 1.46 -3.78
CA ILE A 76 -17.02 1.15 -4.62
C ILE A 76 -15.99 0.31 -3.86
N VAL A 77 -15.62 0.72 -2.64
CA VAL A 77 -14.68 -0.04 -1.79
C VAL A 77 -15.16 -1.48 -1.57
N ALA A 78 -16.45 -1.66 -1.25
CA ALA A 78 -17.04 -2.98 -1.01
C ALA A 78 -17.03 -3.88 -2.27
N GLY A 79 -17.05 -3.29 -3.46
CA GLY A 79 -16.99 -4.01 -4.74
C GLY A 79 -15.59 -4.43 -5.18
N VAL A 80 -14.51 -3.97 -4.52
CA VAL A 80 -13.14 -4.24 -4.94
C VAL A 80 -12.76 -5.71 -4.72
N VAL A 81 -12.39 -6.40 -5.81
CA VAL A 81 -12.02 -7.81 -5.80
C VAL A 81 -10.50 -7.99 -5.53
N TRP A 82 -10.02 -7.53 -4.37
CA TRP A 82 -8.57 -7.45 -4.05
C TRP A 82 -7.86 -8.81 -3.98
N HIS A 83 -8.54 -9.85 -3.48
CA HIS A 83 -8.09 -11.25 -3.39
C HIS A 83 -7.66 -11.91 -4.71
N ARG A 84 -7.91 -11.29 -5.87
CA ARG A 84 -7.32 -11.74 -7.15
C ARG A 84 -5.83 -11.45 -7.28
N TYR A 85 -5.30 -10.56 -6.44
CA TYR A 85 -3.92 -10.11 -6.47
C TYR A 85 -3.17 -10.61 -5.25
N GLN A 86 -1.95 -11.10 -5.47
CA GLN A 86 -1.14 -11.69 -4.39
C GLN A 86 -0.70 -10.63 -3.36
N MET A 87 -0.40 -9.41 -3.82
CA MET A 87 0.11 -8.33 -2.98
C MET A 87 -0.59 -7.01 -3.31
N PRO A 88 -1.90 -6.88 -3.01
CA PRO A 88 -2.73 -5.76 -3.47
C PRO A 88 -2.19 -4.41 -2.97
N ALA A 89 -2.18 -3.41 -3.86
CA ALA A 89 -1.72 -2.06 -3.55
C ALA A 89 -2.83 -1.01 -3.61
N TYR A 90 -2.72 -0.03 -2.72
CA TYR A 90 -3.66 1.07 -2.54
C TYR A 90 -2.88 2.37 -2.54
N HIS A 91 -3.34 3.37 -3.28
CA HIS A 91 -2.59 4.60 -3.52
C HIS A 91 -3.44 5.81 -3.13
N LEU A 92 -3.03 6.54 -2.10
CA LEU A 92 -3.58 7.84 -1.79
C LEU A 92 -2.75 8.90 -2.52
N ILE A 93 -3.29 9.44 -3.60
CA ILE A 93 -2.58 10.33 -4.52
C ILE A 93 -2.66 11.76 -4.01
N ALA A 94 -1.50 12.41 -3.91
CA ALA A 94 -1.39 13.82 -3.60
C ALA A 94 -1.08 14.64 -4.88
N ALA A 95 -1.60 15.87 -4.95
CA ALA A 95 -1.40 16.76 -6.10
C ALA A 95 0.07 17.16 -6.31
N ASP A 96 0.85 17.19 -5.22
CA ASP A 96 2.28 17.50 -5.21
C ASP A 96 3.17 16.30 -5.56
N GLY A 97 2.59 15.12 -5.78
CA GLY A 97 3.32 13.88 -6.04
C GLY A 97 3.87 13.20 -4.78
N ASP A 98 3.66 13.77 -3.59
CA ASP A 98 4.11 13.23 -2.30
C ASP A 98 2.99 12.49 -1.56
N GLY A 99 2.26 11.64 -2.28
CA GLY A 99 1.21 10.78 -1.73
C GLY A 99 1.77 9.56 -1.01
N ILE A 100 0.88 8.62 -0.65
CA ILE A 100 1.24 7.40 0.08
C ILE A 100 0.72 6.17 -0.65
N THR A 101 1.55 5.14 -0.77
CA THR A 101 1.15 3.82 -1.26
C THR A 101 1.22 2.80 -0.14
N LEU A 102 0.14 2.05 0.09
CA LEU A 102 0.14 0.86 0.94
C LEU A 102 0.17 -0.38 0.06
N VAL A 103 1.05 -1.34 0.36
CA VAL A 103 1.06 -2.67 -0.24
C VAL A 103 0.87 -3.71 0.85
N ASN A 104 -0.16 -4.53 0.74
CA ASN A 104 -0.30 -5.71 1.59
C ASN A 104 0.54 -6.84 0.99
N ILE A 105 1.73 -7.07 1.52
CA ILE A 105 2.68 -8.06 1.01
C ILE A 105 2.35 -9.50 1.46
N GLY A 106 1.34 -9.64 2.32
CA GLY A 106 1.01 -10.90 2.97
C GLY A 106 2.12 -11.35 3.91
N VAL A 107 2.35 -12.66 3.97
CA VAL A 107 3.34 -13.27 4.87
C VAL A 107 4.38 -14.03 4.06
N GLY A 108 5.65 -13.89 4.45
CA GLY A 108 6.74 -14.69 3.91
C GLY A 108 7.87 -13.84 3.31
N PRO A 109 9.15 -14.17 3.61
CA PRO A 109 10.30 -13.47 3.03
C PRO A 109 10.31 -13.48 1.50
N SER A 110 9.80 -14.53 0.87
CA SER A 110 9.72 -14.65 -0.60
C SER A 110 8.86 -13.55 -1.22
N ASN A 111 7.70 -13.24 -0.63
CA ASN A 111 6.85 -12.14 -1.10
C ASN A 111 7.53 -10.78 -0.88
N ALA A 112 8.11 -10.58 0.31
CA ALA A 112 8.81 -9.34 0.66
C ALA A 112 9.98 -9.06 -0.29
N LYS A 113 10.78 -10.07 -0.62
CA LYS A 113 11.84 -9.98 -1.65
C LYS A 113 11.25 -9.64 -3.01
N ASN A 114 10.24 -10.39 -3.45
CA ASN A 114 9.68 -10.26 -4.78
C ASN A 114 9.09 -8.85 -5.03
N ILE A 115 8.33 -8.30 -4.08
CA ILE A 115 7.75 -6.97 -4.25
C ILE A 115 8.82 -5.87 -4.21
N THR A 116 9.83 -5.98 -3.34
CA THR A 116 10.90 -4.97 -3.23
C THR A 116 11.80 -4.97 -4.47
N ASP A 117 12.08 -6.12 -5.07
CA ASP A 117 12.79 -6.25 -6.36
C ASP A 117 12.12 -5.44 -7.49
N HIS A 118 10.80 -5.34 -7.44
CA HIS A 118 10.01 -4.65 -8.46
C HIS A 118 9.74 -3.19 -8.11
N LEU A 119 9.45 -2.86 -6.85
CA LEU A 119 9.26 -1.47 -6.40
C LEU A 119 10.55 -0.64 -6.54
N ALA A 120 11.73 -1.26 -6.39
CA ALA A 120 13.01 -0.56 -6.46
C ALA A 120 13.23 0.21 -7.77
N VAL A 121 12.67 -0.26 -8.89
CA VAL A 121 12.85 0.42 -10.20
C VAL A 121 12.13 1.77 -10.28
N LEU A 122 11.15 1.99 -9.40
CA LEU A 122 10.41 3.25 -9.28
C LEU A 122 11.14 4.29 -8.41
N ARG A 123 12.25 3.90 -7.76
CA ARG A 123 13.08 4.77 -6.90
C ARG A 123 12.28 5.50 -5.82
N PRO A 124 11.54 4.78 -4.95
CA PRO A 124 10.78 5.40 -3.86
C PRO A 124 11.70 6.17 -2.91
N HIS A 125 11.17 7.20 -2.23
CA HIS A 125 11.91 7.95 -1.22
C HIS A 125 12.12 7.11 0.05
N CYS A 126 11.11 6.34 0.45
CA CYS A 126 11.18 5.46 1.60
C CYS A 126 10.10 4.36 1.51
N TRP A 127 10.40 3.20 2.06
CA TRP A 127 9.38 2.21 2.45
C TRP A 127 9.49 1.88 3.94
N LEU A 128 8.36 1.66 4.60
CA LEU A 128 8.30 1.25 6.01
C LEU A 128 7.48 -0.04 6.16
N MET A 129 7.96 -0.95 7.00
CA MET A 129 7.21 -2.15 7.37
C MET A 129 6.32 -1.85 8.58
N ILE A 130 5.00 -1.91 8.39
CA ILE A 130 3.98 -1.76 9.42
C ILE A 130 3.15 -3.04 9.48
N GLY A 131 3.43 -3.88 10.48
CA GLY A 131 2.79 -5.17 10.60
C GLY A 131 2.86 -5.72 12.02
N HIS A 132 2.29 -6.91 12.21
CA HIS A 132 2.38 -7.61 13.49
C HIS A 132 3.68 -8.41 13.60
N CYS A 133 4.12 -8.60 14.84
CA CYS A 133 5.20 -9.50 15.23
C CYS A 133 4.87 -10.20 16.55
N GLY A 134 5.54 -11.31 16.84
CA GLY A 134 5.52 -11.91 18.17
C GLY A 134 6.55 -11.23 19.07
N GLY A 135 6.12 -10.75 20.24
CA GLY A 135 7.03 -10.31 21.30
C GLY A 135 7.71 -11.51 21.95
N LEU A 136 9.04 -11.44 22.13
CA LEU A 136 9.85 -12.54 22.70
C LEU A 136 10.34 -12.23 24.13
N ARG A 137 10.15 -11.00 24.61
CA ARG A 137 10.49 -10.61 25.99
C ARG A 137 9.26 -10.72 26.87
N GLN A 138 9.43 -11.24 28.08
CA GLN A 138 8.36 -11.37 29.07
C GLN A 138 7.74 -10.03 29.48
N SER A 139 8.50 -8.93 29.36
CA SER A 139 8.02 -7.59 29.66
C SER A 139 7.15 -6.98 28.56
N GLN A 140 7.05 -7.61 27.38
CA GLN A 140 6.25 -7.11 26.27
C GLN A 140 4.79 -7.55 26.42
N THR A 141 3.88 -6.61 26.17
CA THR A 141 2.43 -6.83 26.17
C THR A 141 1.87 -6.71 24.75
N ILE A 142 0.75 -7.38 24.48
CA ILE A 142 0.03 -7.23 23.20
C ILE A 142 -0.33 -5.75 23.01
N GLY A 143 0.07 -5.19 21.88
CA GLY A 143 -0.12 -3.78 21.54
C GLY A 143 1.14 -2.94 21.68
N ASP A 144 2.20 -3.45 22.32
CA ASP A 144 3.50 -2.78 22.34
C ASP A 144 4.10 -2.69 20.93
N TYR A 145 4.76 -1.56 20.66
CA TYR A 145 5.49 -1.35 19.40
C TYR A 145 6.94 -1.81 19.52
N VAL A 146 7.48 -2.30 18.40
CA VAL A 146 8.89 -2.66 18.27
C VAL A 146 9.52 -1.80 17.17
N LEU A 147 10.51 -0.99 17.54
CA LEU A 147 11.39 -0.31 16.59
C LEU A 147 12.64 -1.17 16.39
N ALA A 148 12.73 -1.81 15.23
CA ALA A 148 13.89 -2.61 14.87
C ALA A 148 15.13 -1.72 14.66
N HIS A 149 16.21 -2.03 15.36
CA HIS A 149 17.53 -1.39 15.17
C HIS A 149 18.55 -2.33 14.52
N ALA A 150 18.21 -3.61 14.39
CA ALA A 150 19.01 -4.67 13.76
C ALA A 150 18.10 -5.82 13.30
N TYR A 151 18.62 -6.68 12.42
CA TYR A 151 17.99 -7.89 11.91
C TYR A 151 18.95 -9.08 12.10
N MET A 152 18.42 -10.26 12.40
CA MET A 152 19.18 -11.51 12.60
C MET A 152 19.02 -12.44 11.41
#